data_AF-A0A381TSI3-F1
#
_entry.id   AF-A0A381TSI3-F1
#
_cell.length_a   1.000
_cell.length_b   1.000
_cell.length_c   1.000
_cell.angle_alpha   90.00
_cell.angle_beta   90.00
_cell.angle_gamma   90.00
#
_symmetry.space_group_name_H-M   'P 1'
#
loop_
_entity.id
_entity.type
_entity.pdbx_description
1 polymer ?
#
loop_
_entity_poly.entity_id
_entity_poly.type
_entity_poly.pdbx_seq_one_letter_code
_entity_poly.pdbx_strand_id
1 'polypeptide(L)'
;MFLTIFFLGCETIGKDFDESLYANIAKGTTTHKEIHAMFGSPFKKGVQNGYPIWTYEFNYVNSFGTDIIKDMIIVFEKNGVVKSHQLMTNTPE
;
A
#
# COMPACT_ATOMS: atom_id res chain seq x y z
N MET A 1 -28.73 1.16 -34.28
CA MET A 1 -27.29 0.82 -34.26
C MET A 1 -26.84 0.94 -32.81
N PHE A 2 -26.83 -0.15 -32.04
CA PHE A 2 -26.32 -0.13 -30.66
C PHE A 2 -24.80 -0.23 -30.73
N LEU A 3 -24.09 0.83 -30.32
CA LEU A 3 -22.63 0.84 -30.21
C LEU A 3 -22.25 0.18 -28.87
N THR A 4 -21.98 -1.12 -28.90
CA THR A 4 -21.46 -1.87 -27.75
C THR A 4 -19.97 -1.53 -27.60
N ILE A 5 -19.63 -0.67 -26.63
CA ILE A 5 -18.25 -0.43 -26.23
C ILE A 5 -17.87 -1.55 -25.26
N PHE A 6 -17.10 -2.54 -25.73
CA PHE A 6 -16.43 -3.50 -24.84
C PHE A 6 -15.24 -2.79 -24.20
N PHE A 7 -15.43 -2.23 -23.00
CA PHE A 7 -14.31 -1.83 -22.16
C PHE A 7 -13.67 -3.09 -21.57
N LEU A 8 -12.64 -3.61 -22.25
CA LEU A 8 -11.67 -4.51 -21.63
C LEU A 8 -10.70 -3.64 -20.81
N GLY A 9 -11.20 -3.07 -19.71
CA GLY A 9 -10.42 -2.24 -18.82
C GLY A 9 -9.57 -3.12 -17.90
N CYS A 10 -8.25 -3.06 -18.05
CA CYS A 10 -7.34 -3.42 -16.96
C CYS A 10 -7.24 -2.18 -16.08
N GLU A 11 -7.73 -2.25 -14.84
CA GLU A 11 -7.69 -1.13 -13.91
C GLU A 11 -6.60 -1.36 -12.87
N THR A 12 -5.85 -0.29 -12.60
CA THR A 12 -4.78 -0.28 -11.60
C THR A 12 -4.95 0.90 -10.67
N ILE A 13 -4.97 0.67 -9.37
CA ILE A 13 -5.04 1.70 -8.34
C ILE A 13 -3.74 1.66 -7.53
N GLY A 14 -3.18 2.83 -7.28
CA GLY A 14 -1.98 2.99 -6.48
C GLY A 14 -0.70 2.55 -7.19
N LYS A 15 0.36 2.29 -6.41
CA LYS A 15 1.69 1.95 -6.92
C LYS A 15 2.14 0.65 -6.29
N ASP A 16 2.54 -0.30 -7.12
CA ASP A 16 3.10 -1.56 -6.64
C ASP A 16 4.34 -1.33 -5.78
N PHE A 17 4.50 -2.16 -4.77
CA PHE A 17 5.59 -2.12 -3.81
C PHE A 17 6.09 -3.52 -3.50
N ASP A 18 7.37 -3.62 -3.16
CA ASP A 18 8.01 -4.89 -2.80
C ASP A 18 7.60 -5.31 -1.40
N GLU A 19 6.64 -6.24 -1.31
CA GLU A 19 6.14 -6.80 -0.06
C GLU A 19 7.23 -7.51 0.75
N SER A 20 8.28 -8.03 0.12
CA SER A 20 9.36 -8.72 0.84
C SER A 20 10.08 -7.80 1.82
N LEU A 21 10.09 -6.49 1.55
CA LEU A 21 10.67 -5.48 2.44
C LEU A 21 9.83 -5.24 3.69
N TYR A 22 8.57 -5.67 3.73
CA TYR A 22 7.69 -5.52 4.90
C TYR A 22 8.26 -6.19 6.16
N ALA A 23 8.97 -7.31 5.99
CA ALA A 23 9.63 -8.04 7.07
C ALA A 23 10.71 -7.21 7.79
N ASN A 24 11.22 -6.15 7.17
CA ASN A 24 12.24 -5.27 7.74
C ASN A 24 11.65 -4.14 8.62
N ILE A 25 10.33 -4.02 8.70
CA ILE A 25 9.69 -2.98 9.52
C ILE A 25 9.72 -3.40 11.00
N ALA A 26 10.46 -2.63 11.80
CA ALA A 26 10.56 -2.81 13.25
C ALA A 26 9.88 -1.67 13.99
N LYS A 27 8.85 -2.01 14.78
CA LYS A 27 8.17 -1.06 15.68
C LYS A 27 9.17 -0.38 16.62
N GLY A 28 9.01 0.93 16.81
CA GLY A 28 9.84 1.76 17.67
C GLY A 28 11.23 2.09 17.12
N THR A 29 11.63 1.47 16.01
CA THR A 29 12.99 1.64 15.44
C THR A 29 12.93 2.21 14.03
N THR A 30 12.19 1.57 13.13
CA THR A 30 12.10 2.01 11.74
C THR A 30 11.48 3.40 11.65
N THR A 31 12.13 4.29 10.90
CA THR A 31 11.74 5.68 10.71
C THR A 31 10.90 5.84 9.45
N HIS A 32 10.11 6.90 9.40
CA HIS A 32 9.40 7.31 8.18
C HIS A 32 10.34 7.53 6.97
N LYS A 33 11.62 7.86 7.19
CA LYS A 33 12.63 7.97 6.12
C LYS A 33 13.02 6.60 5.57
N GLU A 34 13.24 5.62 6.44
CA GLU A 34 13.54 4.24 6.03
C GLU A 34 12.32 3.59 5.35
N ILE A 35 11.10 3.85 5.85
CA ILE A 35 9.87 3.45 5.14
C ILE A 35 9.82 4.06 3.74
N HIS A 36 10.13 5.36 3.59
CA HIS A 36 10.16 5.99 2.27
C HIS A 36 11.27 5.42 1.37
N ALA A 37 12.42 5.05 1.92
CA ALA A 37 13.49 4.41 1.18
C ALA A 37 13.10 3.00 0.69
N MET A 38 12.35 2.24 1.49
CA MET A 38 11.90 0.90 1.12
C MET A 38 10.74 0.92 0.11
N PHE A 39 9.71 1.74 0.35
CA PHE A 39 8.45 1.65 -0.39
C PHE A 39 8.15 2.88 -1.26
N GLY A 40 8.96 3.92 -1.18
CA GLY A 40 8.72 5.20 -1.84
C GLY A 40 7.60 6.01 -1.20
N SER A 41 7.04 6.95 -1.97
CA SER A 41 5.95 7.79 -1.52
C SER A 41 4.68 6.96 -1.32
N PRO A 42 3.98 7.13 -0.18
CA PRO A 42 2.72 6.43 0.05
C PRO A 42 1.64 6.94 -0.90
N PHE A 43 0.64 6.09 -1.17
CA PHE A 43 -0.55 6.47 -1.90
C PHE A 43 -1.31 7.59 -1.19
N LYS A 44 -1.40 7.51 0.15
CA LYS A 44 -2.07 8.52 0.97
C LYS A 44 -1.31 8.78 2.27
N LYS A 45 -1.30 10.05 2.70
CA LYS A 45 -0.87 10.48 4.03
C LYS A 45 -2.07 11.03 4.79
N GLY A 46 -2.14 10.79 6.09
CA GLY A 46 -3.22 11.29 6.94
C GLY A 46 -2.83 11.34 8.42
N VAL A 47 -3.84 11.51 9.26
CA VAL A 47 -3.70 11.47 10.72
C VAL A 47 -4.85 10.63 11.28
N GLN A 48 -4.54 9.66 12.14
CA GLN A 48 -5.52 8.85 12.86
C GLN A 48 -5.23 8.92 14.36
N ASN A 49 -6.21 9.29 15.17
CA ASN A 49 -6.06 9.44 16.63
C ASN A 49 -4.86 10.31 17.05
N GLY A 50 -4.55 11.34 16.26
CA GLY A 50 -3.42 12.25 16.51
C GLY A 50 -2.04 11.74 16.06
N TYR A 51 -1.98 10.57 15.40
CA TYR A 51 -0.76 9.97 14.88
C TYR A 51 -0.70 10.06 13.35
N PRO A 52 0.46 10.42 12.75
CA PRO A 52 0.62 10.37 11.30
C PRO A 52 0.42 8.95 10.76
N ILE A 53 -0.29 8.82 9.65
CA ILE A 53 -0.50 7.53 8.97
C ILE A 53 -0.08 7.63 7.51
N TRP A 54 0.61 6.61 7.02
CA TRP A 54 0.89 6.41 5.59
C TRP A 54 0.19 5.13 5.13
N THR A 55 -0.53 5.24 4.01
CA THR A 55 -1.21 4.12 3.37
C THR A 55 -0.55 3.88 2.01
N TYR A 56 -0.18 2.63 1.79
CA TYR A 56 0.26 2.09 0.51
C TYR A 56 -0.84 1.16 0.02
N GLU A 57 -1.18 1.29 -1.24
CA GLU A 57 -2.26 0.58 -1.89
C GLU A 57 -1.77 0.18 -3.28
N PHE A 58 -1.99 -1.07 -3.65
CA PHE A 58 -1.85 -1.56 -5.01
C PHE A 58 -2.96 -2.56 -5.30
N ASN A 59 -3.88 -2.14 -6.16
CA ASN A 59 -4.98 -2.98 -6.64
C ASN A 59 -4.85 -3.10 -8.15
N TYR A 60 -4.59 -4.31 -8.63
CA TYR A 60 -4.56 -4.64 -10.06
C TYR A 60 -5.69 -5.60 -10.36
N VAL A 61 -6.57 -5.24 -11.29
CA VAL A 61 -7.66 -6.11 -11.74
C VAL A 61 -7.59 -6.23 -13.25
N ASN A 62 -7.59 -7.46 -13.76
CA ASN A 62 -7.70 -7.73 -15.18
C ASN A 62 -9.02 -8.44 -15.54
N SER A 63 -9.39 -8.38 -16.83
CA SER A 63 -10.63 -8.99 -17.34
C SER A 63 -10.65 -10.52 -17.28
N PHE A 64 -9.57 -11.16 -16.84
CA PHE A 64 -9.44 -12.62 -16.68
C PHE A 64 -9.67 -13.07 -15.24
N GLY A 65 -10.04 -12.16 -14.34
CA GLY A 65 -10.33 -12.47 -12.94
C GLY A 65 -9.09 -12.63 -12.07
N THR A 66 -7.91 -12.16 -12.51
CA THR A 66 -6.77 -11.99 -11.62
C THR A 66 -6.89 -10.65 -10.92
N ASP A 67 -6.92 -10.71 -9.59
CA ASP A 67 -6.82 -9.58 -8.69
C ASP A 67 -5.51 -9.67 -7.89
N ILE A 68 -4.71 -8.61 -7.89
CA ILE A 68 -3.63 -8.44 -6.93
C ILE A 68 -4.04 -7.28 -6.04
N ILE A 69 -4.16 -7.55 -4.75
CA ILE A 69 -4.56 -6.59 -3.72
C ILE A 69 -3.42 -6.53 -2.72
N LYS A 70 -2.88 -5.33 -2.49
CA LYS A 70 -1.85 -5.07 -1.48
C LYS A 70 -2.17 -3.78 -0.76
N ASP A 71 -2.49 -3.90 0.52
CA ASP A 71 -2.76 -2.77 1.40
C ASP A 71 -1.81 -2.80 2.58
N MET A 72 -1.02 -1.74 2.73
CA MET A 72 -0.15 -1.57 3.89
C MET A 72 -0.44 -0.24 4.57
N ILE A 73 -0.73 -0.31 5.86
CA ILE A 73 -0.93 0.86 6.72
C ILE A 73 0.21 0.92 7.72
N ILE A 74 0.85 2.08 7.80
CA ILE A 74 1.90 2.36 8.79
C ILE A 74 1.47 3.58 9.59
N VAL A 75 1.42 3.40 10.91
CA VAL A 75 1.17 4.48 11.87
C VAL A 75 2.50 4.87 12.47
N PHE A 76 2.78 6.18 12.55
CA PHE A 76 4.00 6.70 13.14
C PHE A 76 3.73 7.36 14.49
N GLU A 77 4.72 7.31 15.38
CA GLU A 77 4.79 8.20 16.52
C GLU A 77 5.09 9.64 16.08
N LYS A 78 4.88 10.61 16.97
CA LYS A 78 5.15 12.04 16.67
C LYS A 78 6.61 12.33 16.34
N ASN A 79 7.55 11.50 16.82
CA ASN A 79 8.98 11.58 16.50
C ASN A 79 9.34 10.89 15.16
N GLY A 80 8.36 10.33 14.44
CA GLY A 80 8.54 9.76 13.11
C GLY A 80 8.96 8.29 13.06
N VAL A 81 9.02 7.58 14.19
CA VAL A 81 9.25 6.11 14.19
C VAL A 81 7.94 5.33 14.07
N VAL A 82 8.01 4.09 13.57
CA VAL A 82 6.84 3.22 13.42
C VAL A 82 6.22 2.90 14.79
N LYS A 83 4.93 3.23 14.95
CA LYS A 83 4.09 2.88 16.11
C LYS A 83 3.43 1.52 15.92
N SER A 84 2.88 1.27 14.74
CA SER A 84 2.22 0.03 14.35
C SER A 84 2.16 -0.07 12.83
N HIS A 85 2.04 -1.30 12.32
CA HIS A 85 1.89 -1.55 10.89
C HIS A 85 1.01 -2.78 10.66
N GLN A 86 0.37 -2.82 9.50
CA GLN A 86 -0.44 -3.94 9.03
C GLN A 86 -0.26 -4.07 7.52
N LEU A 87 -0.13 -5.30 7.05
CA LEU A 87 -0.17 -5.68 5.64
C LEU A 87 -1.36 -6.60 5.44
N MET A 88 -2.15 -6.34 4.41
CA MET A 88 -3.19 -7.21 3.89
C MET A 88 -2.89 -7.44 2.41
N THR A 89 -2.74 -8.69 2.01
CA THR A 89 -2.50 -9.01 0.62
C THR A 89 -3.05 -10.39 0.25
N ASN A 90 -3.34 -10.59 -1.04
CA ASN A 90 -3.80 -11.85 -1.61
C ASN A 90 -2.74 -12.52 -2.51
N THR A 91 -1.51 -11.99 -2.55
CA THR A 91 -0.36 -12.65 -3.19
C THR A 91 -0.03 -13.95 -2.45
N PRO A 92 0.16 -15.08 -3.16
CA PRO A 92 0.63 -16.32 -2.55
C PRO A 92 2.03 -16.16 -1.93
N GLU A 93 2.26 -16.78 -0.75
CA GLU A 93 3.57 -16.87 -0.10
C GLU A 93 4.60 -17.69 -0.90
#